data_AF-A0A521MBJ4-F1
#
_entry.id   AF-A0A521MBJ4-F1
#
_cell.length_a   1.000
_cell.length_b   1.000
_cell.length_c   1.000
_cell.angle_alpha   90.00
_cell.angle_beta   90.00
_cell.angle_gamma   90.00
#
_symmetry.space_group_name_H-M   'P 1'
#
loop_
_entity.id
_entity.type
_entity.pdbx_description
1 polymer ?
#
loop_
_entity_poly.entity_id
_entity_poly.type
_entity_poly.pdbx_seq_one_letter_code
_entity_poly.pdbx_strand_id
1 'polypeptide(L)'
;MNAITPLPSLIPENAPFSTEQRAWLNGFFSAYLGVAETVAGESTEVAEPEDFPWHDASLAMPERLELARNAKPERKLMAAMAQLDCGQCGYLCQTYAEAVWSGAEADMGRCVPGGKETQRKLKELIAVLEGERGAPSEMPAAKPAGVHGFSRDRPALATLVDAHPLNRPGSEKDVRHVVLDLSTTDVTYEAGDSLGVFARKNPQLVQAVLDRIGATGEEMVAFDGEALPLRQVLLSKVDIARPSDECMLFLATRAFNGEEALKLQALAEGKGPPELADADLLDLLHAFPSVSPSLPGLLKALDRLQPRLYSIASSSKAHPREVHLTVSAVRWDNNDRTRTGIGSCYLADFAKPGDVIPVYVQKSHGFAPPADDNAPAIMVGPGTGIAPFRAFLEEREARGAASGKKGGRNWLFFGDQKRATDFLYEDQIADWQRRGLLDRLDLAFSRDQAEKIYVQTRMRENAAELWAWLEEGAHFYVCGDAKRMAKDVEDTLLQIAAEHGGKSAGEAKIWLDGLAKAGRYQRDVY
;
A
#
# COMPACT_ATOMS: atom_id res chain seq x y z
N MET A 1 -12.36 -44.70 -33.62
CA MET A 1 -13.75 -44.72 -33.13
C MET A 1 -13.68 -44.95 -31.63
N ASN A 2 -13.63 -43.88 -30.83
CA ASN A 2 -13.89 -43.96 -29.40
C ASN A 2 -15.26 -43.35 -29.19
N ALA A 3 -16.24 -44.20 -28.89
CA ALA A 3 -17.61 -43.80 -28.61
C ALA A 3 -17.62 -43.03 -27.28
N ILE A 4 -18.09 -41.77 -27.33
CA ILE A 4 -18.38 -40.98 -26.14
C ILE A 4 -19.65 -41.59 -25.53
N THR A 5 -19.53 -42.21 -24.35
CA THR A 5 -20.70 -42.61 -23.58
C THR A 5 -21.42 -41.35 -23.09
N PRO A 6 -22.73 -41.19 -23.34
CA PRO A 6 -23.43 -39.98 -22.91
C PRO A 6 -23.55 -39.93 -21.39
N LEU A 7 -23.33 -38.74 -20.82
CA LEU A 7 -23.59 -38.44 -19.41
C LEU A 7 -25.03 -38.85 -19.03
N PRO A 8 -25.26 -39.43 -17.84
CA PRO A 8 -26.62 -39.71 -17.39
C PRO A 8 -27.41 -38.40 -17.27
N SER A 9 -28.51 -38.28 -18.00
CA SER A 9 -29.39 -37.10 -17.90
C SER A 9 -30.23 -37.20 -16.63
N LEU A 10 -29.80 -36.49 -15.59
CA LEU A 10 -30.49 -36.39 -14.30
C LEU A 10 -31.74 -35.50 -14.40
N ILE A 11 -31.74 -34.55 -15.33
CA ILE A 11 -32.88 -33.68 -15.64
C ILE A 11 -33.77 -34.37 -16.71
N PRO A 12 -35.07 -34.56 -16.45
CA PRO A 12 -36.02 -35.08 -17.43
C PRO A 12 -36.10 -34.22 -18.71
N GLU A 13 -36.32 -34.85 -19.86
CA GLU A 13 -36.38 -34.15 -21.16
C GLU A 13 -37.55 -33.15 -21.25
N ASN A 14 -38.63 -33.39 -20.49
CA ASN A 14 -39.80 -32.50 -20.44
C ASN A 14 -39.62 -31.28 -19.51
N ALA A 15 -38.48 -31.14 -18.83
CA ALA A 15 -38.20 -29.96 -18.02
C ALA A 15 -38.01 -28.72 -18.92
N PRO A 16 -38.49 -27.52 -18.52
CA PRO A 16 -38.53 -26.32 -19.36
C PRO A 16 -37.16 -25.61 -19.47
N PHE A 17 -36.09 -26.37 -19.73
CA PHE A 17 -34.73 -25.87 -19.89
C PHE A 17 -34.27 -26.02 -21.34
N SER A 18 -33.49 -25.05 -21.82
CA SER A 18 -32.78 -25.18 -23.09
C SER A 18 -31.74 -26.31 -23.02
N THR A 19 -31.24 -26.75 -24.17
CA THR A 19 -30.23 -27.82 -24.25
C THR A 19 -28.96 -27.47 -23.47
N GLU A 20 -28.50 -26.22 -23.57
CA GLU A 20 -27.30 -25.72 -22.86
C GLU A 20 -27.54 -25.63 -21.35
N GLN A 21 -28.70 -25.13 -20.92
CA GLN A 21 -29.06 -25.07 -19.50
C GLN A 21 -29.17 -26.47 -18.88
N ARG A 22 -29.73 -27.43 -19.62
CA ARG A 22 -29.84 -28.82 -19.19
C ARG A 22 -28.46 -29.47 -19.07
N ALA A 23 -27.53 -29.19 -19.99
CA ALA A 23 -26.15 -29.70 -19.93
C ALA A 23 -25.41 -29.16 -18.70
N TRP A 24 -25.52 -27.86 -18.43
CA TRP A 24 -24.92 -27.24 -17.24
C TRP A 24 -25.53 -27.79 -15.94
N LEU A 25 -26.85 -27.90 -15.85
CA LEU A 25 -27.55 -28.43 -14.67
C LEU A 25 -27.23 -29.90 -14.41
N ASN A 26 -27.16 -30.73 -15.46
CA ASN A 26 -26.73 -32.12 -15.32
C ASN A 26 -25.28 -32.19 -14.80
N GLY A 27 -24.38 -31.34 -15.29
CA GLY A 27 -23.01 -31.25 -14.77
C GLY A 27 -22.95 -30.83 -13.29
N PHE A 28 -23.74 -29.82 -12.91
CA PHE A 28 -23.86 -29.35 -11.54
C PHE A 28 -24.42 -30.43 -10.60
N PHE A 29 -25.49 -31.11 -10.98
CA PHE A 29 -26.11 -32.15 -10.14
C PHE A 29 -25.27 -33.42 -10.07
N SER A 30 -24.56 -33.80 -11.13
CA SER A 30 -23.60 -34.93 -11.07
C SER A 30 -22.44 -34.64 -10.12
N ALA A 31 -21.92 -33.40 -10.11
CA ALA A 31 -20.91 -32.98 -9.16
C ALA A 31 -21.45 -32.92 -7.72
N TYR A 32 -22.67 -32.41 -7.53
CA TYR A 32 -23.30 -32.30 -6.22
C TYR A 32 -23.70 -33.66 -5.61
N LEU A 33 -24.13 -34.62 -6.43
CA LEU A 33 -24.54 -35.96 -6.00
C LEU A 33 -23.38 -36.96 -5.91
N GLY A 34 -22.15 -36.53 -6.22
CA GLY A 34 -20.95 -37.37 -6.14
C GLY A 34 -20.94 -38.53 -7.16
N VAL A 35 -21.73 -38.43 -8.22
CA VAL A 35 -21.78 -39.41 -9.31
C VAL A 35 -20.83 -38.95 -10.41
N ALA A 36 -19.52 -39.02 -10.14
CA ALA A 36 -18.49 -38.82 -11.14
C ALA A 36 -17.68 -40.12 -11.27
N GLU A 37 -17.98 -40.90 -12.30
CA GLU A 37 -17.00 -41.87 -12.80
C GLU A 37 -15.85 -41.11 -13.47
N THR A 38 -14.64 -41.51 -13.11
CA THR A 38 -13.36 -40.97 -13.55
C THR A 38 -13.25 -40.95 -15.07
N VAL A 39 -13.45 -39.79 -15.68
CA VAL A 39 -12.93 -39.50 -17.02
C VAL A 39 -11.57 -38.85 -16.82
N ALA A 40 -10.53 -39.53 -17.32
CA ALA A 40 -9.17 -39.00 -17.40
C ALA A 40 -9.15 -37.76 -18.30
N GLY A 41 -9.43 -36.61 -17.71
CA GLY A 41 -9.08 -35.28 -18.21
C GLY A 41 -8.03 -34.72 -17.26
N GLU A 42 -7.00 -34.11 -17.82
CA GLU A 42 -5.84 -33.54 -17.13
C GLU A 42 -6.20 -32.98 -15.76
N SER A 43 -5.54 -33.55 -14.74
CA SER A 43 -5.48 -32.97 -13.43
C SER A 43 -5.07 -31.51 -13.57
N THR A 44 -6.01 -30.59 -13.33
CA THR A 44 -5.64 -29.30 -12.78
C THR A 44 -5.08 -29.62 -11.40
N GLU A 45 -3.78 -29.91 -11.36
CA GLU A 45 -3.01 -29.83 -10.14
C GLU A 45 -3.41 -28.50 -9.51
N VAL A 46 -4.03 -28.57 -8.33
CA VAL A 46 -4.09 -27.41 -7.45
C VAL A 46 -2.62 -27.13 -7.16
N ALA A 47 -2.05 -26.17 -7.88
CA ALA A 47 -0.67 -25.79 -7.75
C ALA A 47 -0.40 -25.55 -6.25
N GLU A 48 0.61 -26.22 -5.71
CA GLU A 48 1.09 -25.88 -4.37
C GLU A 48 1.33 -24.36 -4.33
N PRO A 49 1.03 -23.68 -3.20
CA PRO A 49 1.32 -22.26 -3.08
C PRO A 49 2.80 -22.04 -3.40
N GLU A 50 3.06 -21.37 -4.52
CA GLU A 50 4.41 -21.07 -4.99
C GLU A 50 5.09 -20.24 -3.90
N ASP A 51 6.06 -20.83 -3.21
CA ASP A 51 6.84 -20.12 -2.20
C ASP A 51 7.77 -19.12 -2.89
N PHE A 52 7.81 -17.90 -2.38
CA PHE A 52 8.59 -16.81 -2.97
C PHE A 52 9.66 -16.34 -1.98
N PRO A 53 10.82 -17.02 -1.90
CA PRO A 53 11.89 -16.65 -0.95
C PRO A 53 12.39 -15.21 -1.08
N TRP A 54 12.21 -14.59 -2.25
CA TRP A 54 12.57 -13.20 -2.53
C TRP A 54 11.48 -12.17 -2.15
N HIS A 55 10.26 -12.60 -1.81
CA HIS A 55 9.16 -11.71 -1.42
C HIS A 55 9.31 -11.28 0.04
N ASP A 56 10.39 -10.53 0.28
CA ASP A 56 10.72 -9.95 1.57
C ASP A 56 11.21 -8.52 1.35
N ALA A 57 10.45 -7.54 1.82
CA ALA A 57 10.76 -6.13 1.69
C ALA A 57 12.02 -5.71 2.48
N SER A 58 12.49 -6.53 3.42
CA SER A 58 13.73 -6.29 4.15
C SER A 58 14.99 -6.60 3.32
N LEU A 59 14.86 -7.39 2.25
CA LEU A 59 15.97 -7.75 1.37
C LEU A 59 16.22 -6.66 0.32
N ALA A 60 17.51 -6.39 0.07
CA ALA A 60 17.89 -5.46 -0.97
C ALA A 60 17.51 -6.03 -2.36
N MET A 61 17.21 -5.15 -3.33
CA MET A 61 16.81 -5.58 -4.68
C MET A 61 17.83 -6.54 -5.33
N PRO A 62 19.16 -6.33 -5.24
CA PRO A 62 20.13 -7.26 -5.80
C PRO A 62 20.05 -8.68 -5.20
N GLU A 63 19.82 -8.78 -3.89
CA GLU A 63 19.68 -10.07 -3.19
C GLU A 63 18.43 -10.80 -3.66
N ARG A 64 17.31 -10.08 -3.78
CA ARG A 64 16.04 -10.62 -4.29
C ARG A 64 16.16 -11.13 -5.72
N LEU A 65 16.86 -10.39 -6.58
CA LEU A 65 17.10 -10.80 -7.96
C LEU A 65 18.01 -12.03 -8.06
N GLU A 66 19.00 -12.18 -7.18
CA GLU A 66 19.83 -13.39 -7.13
C GLU A 66 19.00 -14.61 -6.69
N LEU A 67 18.13 -14.46 -5.68
CA LEU A 67 17.20 -15.52 -5.27
C LEU A 67 16.24 -15.92 -6.41
N ALA A 68 15.83 -14.97 -7.24
CA ALA A 68 14.92 -15.18 -8.37
C ALA A 68 15.62 -15.54 -9.69
N ARG A 69 16.95 -15.72 -9.72
CA ARG A 69 17.74 -15.86 -10.96
C ARG A 69 17.27 -16.98 -11.91
N ASN A 70 16.77 -18.07 -11.35
CA ASN A 70 16.30 -19.25 -12.07
C ASN A 70 14.76 -19.31 -12.17
N ALA A 71 14.06 -18.29 -11.65
CA ALA A 71 12.61 -18.23 -11.70
C ALA A 71 12.12 -17.82 -13.09
N LYS A 72 10.80 -17.97 -13.34
CA LYS A 72 10.16 -17.53 -14.58
C LYS A 72 10.32 -16.01 -14.79
N PRO A 73 10.25 -15.49 -16.02
CA PRO A 73 10.40 -14.06 -16.31
C PRO A 73 9.52 -13.16 -15.44
N GLU A 74 8.23 -13.49 -15.29
CA GLU A 74 7.30 -12.76 -14.44
C GLU A 74 7.71 -12.76 -12.96
N ARG A 75 8.41 -13.79 -12.48
CA ARG A 75 8.92 -13.86 -11.11
C ARG A 75 10.21 -13.04 -10.92
N LYS A 76 11.06 -12.97 -11.94
CA LYS A 76 12.20 -12.03 -11.96
C LYS A 76 11.72 -10.58 -11.90
N LEU A 77 10.65 -10.25 -12.62
CA LEU A 77 10.02 -8.93 -12.56
C LEU A 77 9.43 -8.67 -11.18
N MET A 78 8.72 -9.65 -10.59
CA MET A 78 8.20 -9.55 -9.23
C MET A 78 9.35 -9.24 -8.25
N ALA A 79 10.47 -9.95 -8.34
CA ALA A 79 11.64 -9.75 -7.48
C ALA A 79 12.30 -8.35 -7.62
N ALA A 80 11.98 -7.56 -8.64
CA ALA A 80 12.42 -6.17 -8.80
C ALA A 80 11.49 -5.13 -8.13
N MET A 81 10.34 -5.56 -7.59
CA MET A 81 9.33 -4.69 -6.98
C MET A 81 9.59 -4.43 -5.49
N ALA A 82 8.72 -3.73 -4.77
CA ALA A 82 8.92 -3.44 -3.34
C ALA A 82 8.65 -4.62 -2.37
N GLN A 83 7.98 -5.69 -2.80
CA GLN A 83 7.61 -6.86 -1.98
C GLN A 83 6.71 -6.56 -0.78
N LEU A 84 5.81 -5.57 -0.92
CA LEU A 84 4.91 -5.17 0.17
C LEU A 84 3.47 -5.65 0.00
N ASP A 85 3.08 -6.09 -1.21
CA ASP A 85 1.69 -6.43 -1.53
C ASP A 85 0.66 -5.35 -1.09
N CYS A 86 1.10 -4.10 -1.05
CA CYS A 86 0.30 -2.98 -0.56
C CYS A 86 -0.96 -2.69 -1.39
N GLY A 87 -1.07 -3.23 -2.61
CA GLY A 87 -2.21 -2.99 -3.50
C GLY A 87 -2.27 -1.58 -4.12
N GLN A 88 -1.30 -0.70 -3.84
CA GLN A 88 -1.34 0.71 -4.30
C GLN A 88 -1.35 0.85 -5.84
N CYS A 89 -0.75 -0.11 -6.54
CA CYS A 89 -0.77 -0.17 -8.00
C CYS A 89 -2.10 -0.71 -8.57
N GLY A 90 -3.00 -1.23 -7.73
CA GLY A 90 -4.20 -1.99 -8.12
C GLY A 90 -3.97 -3.51 -8.22
N TYR A 91 -2.81 -4.00 -7.78
CA TYR A 91 -2.36 -5.38 -7.93
C TYR A 91 -1.59 -5.84 -6.67
N LEU A 92 -1.52 -7.16 -6.45
CA LEU A 92 -0.46 -7.80 -5.67
C LEU A 92 0.85 -7.81 -6.47
N CYS A 93 2.01 -7.86 -5.81
CA CYS A 93 3.30 -7.85 -6.52
C CYS A 93 3.39 -8.95 -7.58
N GLN A 94 2.90 -10.16 -7.25
CA GLN A 94 2.80 -11.29 -8.17
C GLN A 94 1.97 -10.94 -9.42
N THR A 95 0.71 -10.55 -9.23
CA THR A 95 -0.21 -10.25 -10.33
C THR A 95 0.18 -9.02 -11.13
N TYR A 96 0.87 -8.06 -10.53
CA TYR A 96 1.42 -6.90 -11.24
C TYR A 96 2.53 -7.35 -12.19
N ALA A 97 3.42 -8.23 -11.73
CA ALA A 97 4.52 -8.73 -12.53
C ALA A 97 4.03 -9.57 -13.71
N GLU A 98 3.00 -10.38 -13.49
CA GLU A 98 2.30 -11.13 -14.55
C GLU A 98 1.62 -10.19 -15.56
N ALA A 99 0.97 -9.13 -15.10
CA ALA A 99 0.33 -8.14 -15.97
C ALA A 99 1.36 -7.34 -16.81
N VAL A 100 2.49 -6.97 -16.21
CA VAL A 100 3.60 -6.32 -16.93
C VAL A 100 4.24 -7.28 -17.93
N TRP A 101 4.47 -8.54 -17.55
CA TRP A 101 5.06 -9.54 -18.43
C TRP A 101 4.19 -9.85 -19.64
N SER A 102 2.88 -10.05 -19.42
CA SER A 102 1.89 -10.31 -20.48
C SER A 102 1.57 -9.09 -21.36
N GLY A 103 1.99 -7.89 -20.94
CA GLY A 103 1.65 -6.63 -21.63
C GLY A 103 0.23 -6.12 -21.33
N ALA A 104 -0.52 -6.78 -20.44
CA ALA A 104 -1.82 -6.30 -19.97
C ALA A 104 -1.71 -4.99 -19.16
N GLU A 105 -0.55 -4.72 -18.56
CA GLU A 105 -0.23 -3.45 -17.92
C GLU A 105 1.06 -2.87 -18.51
N ALA A 106 0.91 -1.75 -19.22
CA ALA A 106 2.03 -1.06 -19.87
C ALA A 106 2.77 -0.10 -18.91
N ASP A 107 2.10 0.38 -17.86
CA ASP A 107 2.68 1.31 -16.90
C ASP A 107 3.51 0.56 -15.83
N MET A 108 4.83 0.45 -16.09
CA MET A 108 5.83 -0.06 -15.16
C MET A 108 6.15 0.88 -13.99
N GLY A 109 5.54 2.08 -13.95
CA GLY A 109 5.71 3.07 -12.89
C GLY A 109 4.66 2.98 -11.77
N ARG A 110 3.72 2.01 -11.83
CA ARG A 110 2.64 1.91 -10.83
C ARG A 110 3.10 1.46 -9.45
N CYS A 111 4.25 0.79 -9.33
CA CYS A 111 4.79 0.37 -8.03
C CYS A 111 5.28 1.59 -7.22
N VAL A 112 4.37 2.23 -6.48
CA VAL A 112 4.68 3.47 -5.75
C VAL A 112 5.75 3.28 -4.68
N PRO A 113 5.75 2.22 -3.84
CA PRO A 113 6.81 2.04 -2.84
C PRO A 113 8.18 1.75 -3.46
N GLY A 114 8.20 1.10 -4.63
CA GLY A 114 9.43 0.80 -5.38
C GLY A 114 9.97 1.99 -6.18
N GLY A 115 9.10 2.94 -6.55
CA GLY A 115 9.45 4.20 -7.18
C GLY A 115 10.28 4.04 -8.46
N LYS A 116 11.20 5.00 -8.68
CA LYS A 116 12.05 5.04 -9.89
C LYS A 116 12.98 3.82 -9.99
N GLU A 117 13.46 3.30 -8.86
CA GLU A 117 14.36 2.15 -8.84
C GLU A 117 13.67 0.91 -9.43
N THR A 118 12.47 0.57 -8.95
CA THR A 118 11.66 -0.51 -9.51
C THR A 118 11.31 -0.24 -10.97
N GLN A 119 10.87 0.96 -11.32
CA GLN A 119 10.50 1.28 -12.71
C GLN A 119 11.68 1.08 -13.67
N ARG A 120 12.88 1.57 -13.32
CA ARG A 120 14.11 1.37 -14.11
C ARG A 120 14.44 -0.11 -14.24
N LYS A 121 14.39 -0.85 -13.14
CA LYS A 121 14.77 -2.25 -13.15
C LYS A 121 13.79 -3.12 -13.93
N LEU A 122 12.49 -2.84 -13.84
CA LEU A 122 11.47 -3.51 -14.67
C LEU A 122 11.73 -3.28 -16.16
N LYS A 123 12.03 -2.04 -16.58
CA LYS A 123 12.37 -1.72 -17.97
C LYS A 123 13.62 -2.46 -18.45
N GLU A 124 14.67 -2.49 -17.63
CA GLU A 124 15.91 -3.24 -17.92
C GLU A 124 15.63 -4.74 -18.08
N LEU A 125 14.88 -5.34 -17.14
CA LEU A 125 14.55 -6.76 -17.17
C LEU A 125 13.67 -7.11 -18.36
N ILE A 126 12.67 -6.30 -18.70
CA ILE A 126 11.85 -6.51 -19.90
C ILE A 126 12.73 -6.49 -21.15
N ALA A 127 13.62 -5.50 -21.29
CA ALA A 127 14.52 -5.42 -22.45
C ALA A 127 15.46 -6.64 -22.58
N VAL A 128 15.92 -7.20 -21.46
CA VAL A 128 16.78 -8.39 -21.42
C VAL A 128 15.98 -9.68 -21.69
N LEU A 129 14.77 -9.78 -21.13
CA LEU A 129 13.94 -10.98 -21.17
C LEU A 129 13.01 -11.04 -22.39
N GLU A 130 12.94 -9.99 -23.22
CA GLU A 130 12.02 -9.92 -24.38
C GLU A 130 12.15 -11.13 -25.31
N GLY A 131 13.37 -11.69 -25.46
CA GLY A 131 13.61 -12.89 -26.27
C GLY A 131 13.01 -14.19 -25.71
N GLU A 132 12.66 -14.21 -24.42
CA GLU A 132 11.98 -15.33 -23.74
C GLU A 132 10.44 -15.20 -23.81
N ARG A 133 9.92 -14.08 -24.33
CA ARG A 133 8.48 -13.83 -24.41
C ARG A 133 7.85 -14.73 -25.47
N GLY A 134 7.03 -15.68 -25.03
CA GLY A 134 6.19 -16.49 -25.90
C GLY A 134 5.14 -15.65 -26.64
N ALA A 135 4.41 -16.27 -27.58
CA ALA A 135 3.28 -15.61 -28.24
C ALA A 135 2.33 -15.00 -27.18
N PRO A 136 1.80 -13.78 -27.40
CA PRO A 136 0.96 -13.11 -26.42
C PRO A 136 -0.17 -14.06 -26.01
N SER A 137 -0.18 -14.41 -24.72
CA SER A 137 -1.32 -15.09 -24.10
C SER A 137 -2.53 -14.17 -24.26
N GLU A 138 -3.70 -14.75 -24.58
CA GLU A 138 -4.95 -13.99 -24.73
C GLU A 138 -5.08 -12.98 -23.59
N MET A 139 -5.26 -11.71 -23.96
CA MET A 139 -5.45 -10.63 -23.00
C MET A 139 -6.51 -11.05 -21.99
N PRO A 140 -6.22 -11.06 -20.68
CA PRO A 140 -7.26 -11.32 -19.70
C PRO A 140 -8.39 -10.33 -19.96
N ALA A 141 -9.62 -10.86 -20.05
CA ALA A 141 -10.81 -10.07 -20.34
C ALA A 141 -10.85 -8.82 -19.45
N ALA A 142 -11.15 -7.67 -20.04
CA ALA A 142 -11.28 -6.41 -19.32
C ALA A 142 -12.14 -6.65 -18.07
N LYS A 143 -11.57 -6.38 -16.88
CA LYS A 143 -12.27 -6.60 -15.60
C LYS A 143 -13.66 -5.95 -15.69
N PRO A 144 -14.75 -6.66 -15.35
CA PRO A 144 -16.08 -6.06 -15.34
C PRO A 144 -16.06 -4.80 -14.46
N ALA A 145 -16.81 -3.77 -14.86
CA ALA A 145 -16.82 -2.50 -14.16
C ALA A 145 -17.29 -2.69 -12.71
N GLY A 146 -16.34 -2.70 -11.77
CA GLY A 146 -16.61 -2.85 -10.34
C GLY A 146 -17.34 -1.65 -9.73
N VAL A 147 -17.83 -1.83 -8.51
CA VAL A 147 -18.49 -0.78 -7.72
C VAL A 147 -17.49 0.34 -7.40
N HIS A 148 -17.97 1.58 -7.39
CA HIS A 148 -17.16 2.75 -7.03
C HIS A 148 -16.62 2.64 -5.60
N GLY A 149 -15.37 3.04 -5.42
CA GLY A 149 -14.69 3.10 -4.13
C GLY A 149 -14.08 1.78 -3.66
N PHE A 150 -14.12 0.72 -4.46
CA PHE A 150 -13.46 -0.56 -4.16
C PHE A 150 -12.26 -0.85 -5.07
N SER A 151 -11.92 0.09 -5.95
CA SER A 151 -10.71 0.02 -6.75
C SER A 151 -10.17 1.40 -7.04
N ARG A 152 -8.86 1.45 -7.27
CA ARG A 152 -8.15 2.64 -7.71
C ARG A 152 -8.74 3.25 -8.97
N ASP A 153 -9.12 2.42 -9.94
CA ASP A 153 -9.58 2.88 -11.26
C ASP A 153 -11.01 3.42 -11.23
N ARG A 154 -11.76 3.13 -10.16
CA ARG A 154 -13.13 3.62 -9.95
C ARG A 154 -13.29 4.14 -8.52
N PRO A 155 -12.69 5.29 -8.16
CA PRO A 155 -12.85 5.84 -6.82
C PRO A 155 -14.30 6.29 -6.57
N ALA A 156 -14.69 6.30 -5.30
CA ALA A 156 -15.87 6.99 -4.78
C ALA A 156 -15.49 8.40 -4.34
N LEU A 157 -16.50 9.26 -4.13
CA LEU A 157 -16.31 10.64 -3.71
C LEU A 157 -16.72 10.80 -2.24
N ALA A 158 -15.73 10.96 -1.35
CA ALA A 158 -15.95 11.18 0.07
C ALA A 158 -15.76 12.65 0.43
N THR A 159 -16.41 13.12 1.50
CA THR A 159 -16.30 14.52 1.93
C THR A 159 -15.37 14.63 3.13
N LEU A 160 -14.38 15.53 3.08
CA LEU A 160 -13.55 15.82 4.24
C LEU A 160 -14.39 16.50 5.32
N VAL A 161 -14.43 15.91 6.51
CA VAL A 161 -15.15 16.45 7.66
C VAL A 161 -14.20 17.25 8.54
N ASP A 162 -13.05 16.66 8.88
CA ASP A 162 -12.10 17.26 9.80
C ASP A 162 -10.67 16.77 9.55
N ALA A 163 -9.69 17.60 9.93
CA ALA A 163 -8.25 17.33 9.84
C ALA A 163 -7.49 18.05 10.97
N HIS A 164 -7.66 17.61 12.21
CA HIS A 164 -7.09 18.27 13.39
C HIS A 164 -5.72 17.68 13.81
N PRO A 165 -4.83 18.48 14.43
CA PRO A 165 -3.56 17.98 14.98
C PRO A 165 -3.77 16.99 16.12
N LEU A 166 -3.00 15.89 16.12
CA LEU A 166 -2.87 14.94 17.23
C LEU A 166 -1.70 15.27 18.14
N ASN A 167 -0.64 15.88 17.60
CA ASN A 167 0.49 16.31 18.41
C ASN A 167 0.11 17.53 19.27
N ARG A 168 0.72 17.63 20.46
CA ARG A 168 0.62 18.84 21.28
C ARG A 168 1.56 19.95 20.77
N PRO A 169 1.30 21.22 21.11
CA PRO A 169 2.20 22.33 20.77
C PRO A 169 3.66 22.04 21.19
N GLY A 170 4.61 22.35 20.30
CA GLY A 170 6.05 22.11 20.51
C GLY A 170 6.58 20.79 19.93
N SER A 171 5.72 19.96 19.34
CA SER A 171 6.13 18.82 18.51
C SER A 171 6.92 19.28 17.28
N GLU A 172 7.93 18.50 16.90
CA GLU A 172 8.64 18.65 15.62
C GLU A 172 7.90 17.96 14.45
N LYS A 173 6.90 17.15 14.77
CA LYS A 173 6.03 16.45 13.84
C LYS A 173 4.67 17.13 13.75
N ASP A 174 4.02 16.95 12.61
CA ASP A 174 2.65 17.37 12.38
C ASP A 174 1.81 16.17 11.94
N VAL A 175 1.23 15.46 12.89
CA VAL A 175 0.35 14.31 12.66
C VAL A 175 -1.10 14.75 12.84
N ARG A 176 -1.93 14.41 11.86
CA ARG A 176 -3.35 14.76 11.80
C ARG A 176 -4.23 13.54 11.99
N HIS A 177 -5.31 13.71 12.75
CA HIS A 177 -6.47 12.86 12.64
C HIS A 177 -7.37 13.41 11.54
N VAL A 178 -7.63 12.61 10.51
CA VAL A 178 -8.43 13.01 9.35
C VAL A 178 -9.70 12.19 9.32
N VAL A 179 -10.84 12.85 9.17
CA VAL A 179 -12.17 12.21 9.12
C VAL A 179 -12.81 12.50 7.77
N LEU A 180 -13.23 11.44 7.07
CA LEU A 180 -13.93 11.52 5.80
C LEU A 180 -15.33 10.91 5.95
N ASP A 181 -16.35 11.66 5.53
CA ASP A 181 -17.74 11.18 5.46
C ASP A 181 -17.94 10.35 4.19
N LEU A 182 -18.49 9.16 4.40
CA LEU A 182 -18.84 8.16 3.39
C LEU A 182 -20.36 8.09 3.15
N SER A 183 -21.18 8.90 3.83
CA SER A 183 -22.65 8.82 3.80
C SER A 183 -23.28 8.93 2.41
N THR A 184 -22.58 9.56 1.46
CA THR A 184 -22.99 9.70 0.05
C THR A 184 -22.42 8.61 -0.86
N THR A 185 -21.84 7.55 -0.29
CA THR A 185 -21.16 6.47 -1.03
C THR A 185 -21.62 5.09 -0.56
N ASP A 186 -21.44 4.08 -1.41
CA ASP A 186 -21.65 2.67 -1.06
C ASP A 186 -20.38 2.01 -0.48
N VAL A 187 -19.38 2.80 -0.11
CA VAL A 187 -18.08 2.30 0.34
C VAL A 187 -18.22 1.64 1.70
N THR A 188 -17.68 0.42 1.81
CA THR A 188 -17.55 -0.31 3.06
C THR A 188 -16.11 -0.73 3.26
N TYR A 189 -15.70 -0.83 4.51
CA TYR A 189 -14.34 -1.20 4.89
C TYR A 189 -14.33 -1.99 6.20
N GLU A 190 -13.23 -2.67 6.45
CA GLU A 190 -12.97 -3.41 7.70
C GLU A 190 -11.75 -2.82 8.42
N ALA A 191 -11.70 -2.98 9.74
CA ALA A 191 -10.55 -2.56 10.52
C ALA A 191 -9.29 -3.32 10.04
N GLY A 192 -8.30 -2.57 9.55
CA GLY A 192 -7.10 -3.11 8.93
C GLY A 192 -6.95 -2.83 7.44
N ASP A 193 -8.05 -2.51 6.76
CA ASP A 193 -8.00 -2.01 5.38
C ASP A 193 -7.25 -0.67 5.30
N SER A 194 -6.81 -0.33 4.09
CA SER A 194 -6.23 0.98 3.77
C SER A 194 -7.19 1.81 2.92
N LEU A 195 -7.11 3.13 3.05
CA LEU A 195 -7.82 4.06 2.18
C LEU A 195 -6.83 4.70 1.19
N GLY A 196 -7.07 4.49 -0.10
CA GLY A 196 -6.38 5.21 -1.16
C GLY A 196 -7.02 6.56 -1.42
N VAL A 197 -6.22 7.62 -1.30
CA VAL A 197 -6.65 9.02 -1.41
C VAL A 197 -6.01 9.67 -2.63
N PHE A 198 -6.83 10.22 -3.52
CA PHE A 198 -6.39 11.03 -4.65
C PHE A 198 -6.21 12.50 -4.22
N ALA A 199 -5.00 12.80 -3.75
CA ALA A 199 -4.63 14.15 -3.31
C ALA A 199 -4.42 15.14 -4.48
N ARG A 200 -4.54 16.43 -4.17
CA ARG A 200 -4.14 17.51 -5.07
C ARG A 200 -2.79 18.09 -4.63
N LYS A 201 -2.02 18.61 -5.57
CA LYS A 201 -0.73 19.24 -5.28
C LYS A 201 -0.90 20.63 -4.67
N ASN A 202 0.18 21.09 -4.05
CA ASN A 202 0.33 22.43 -3.53
C ASN A 202 0.01 23.47 -4.64
N PRO A 203 -1.03 24.30 -4.49
CA PRO A 203 -1.43 25.28 -5.50
C PRO A 203 -0.34 26.30 -5.83
N GLN A 204 0.51 26.64 -4.86
CA GLN A 204 1.64 27.55 -5.05
C GLN A 204 2.73 26.93 -5.93
N LEU A 205 3.03 25.64 -5.77
CA LEU A 205 3.92 24.93 -6.70
C LEU A 205 3.36 24.93 -8.13
N VAL A 206 2.06 24.65 -8.28
CA VAL A 206 1.41 24.66 -9.60
C VAL A 206 1.48 26.05 -10.23
N GLN A 207 1.20 27.11 -9.46
CA GLN A 207 1.31 28.48 -9.96
C GLN A 207 2.73 28.80 -10.41
N ALA A 208 3.75 28.47 -9.62
CA ALA A 208 5.14 28.73 -9.98
C ALA A 208 5.56 27.97 -11.26
N VAL A 209 5.07 26.74 -11.47
CA VAL A 209 5.30 26.00 -12.72
C VAL A 209 4.62 26.69 -13.89
N LEU A 210 3.37 27.13 -13.74
CA LEU A 210 2.63 27.87 -14.77
C LEU A 210 3.35 29.16 -15.18
N ASP A 211 3.78 29.95 -14.19
CA ASP A 211 4.54 31.19 -14.42
C ASP A 211 5.83 30.89 -15.18
N ARG A 212 6.56 29.84 -14.78
CA ARG A 212 7.83 29.47 -15.40
C ARG A 212 7.69 29.02 -16.86
N ILE A 213 6.59 28.35 -17.22
CA ILE A 213 6.33 27.93 -18.61
C ILE A 213 5.55 28.99 -19.42
N GLY A 214 5.22 30.14 -18.81
CA GLY A 214 4.49 31.22 -19.47
C GLY A 214 3.02 30.91 -19.76
N ALA A 215 2.38 30.09 -18.93
CA ALA A 215 0.98 29.71 -19.06
C ALA A 215 0.10 30.35 -17.97
N THR A 216 -1.16 30.62 -18.31
CA THR A 216 -2.18 31.18 -17.40
C THR A 216 -2.82 30.10 -16.50
N GLY A 217 -2.84 28.85 -16.98
CA GLY A 217 -3.52 27.73 -16.37
C GLY A 217 -4.96 27.55 -16.85
N GLU A 218 -5.50 28.49 -17.64
CA GLU A 218 -6.84 28.43 -18.25
C GLU A 218 -6.83 27.74 -19.62
N GLU A 219 -5.64 27.45 -20.16
CA GLU A 219 -5.52 26.75 -21.43
C GLU A 219 -6.21 25.40 -21.37
N MET A 220 -7.13 25.16 -22.30
CA MET A 220 -7.79 23.87 -22.43
C MET A 220 -6.82 22.88 -23.08
N VAL A 221 -6.43 21.85 -22.32
CA VAL A 221 -5.55 20.78 -22.77
C VAL A 221 -6.32 19.47 -22.84
N ALA A 222 -6.04 18.67 -23.88
CA ALA A 222 -6.59 17.33 -23.98
C ALA A 222 -5.82 16.39 -23.04
N PHE A 223 -6.53 15.78 -22.09
CA PHE A 223 -5.97 14.80 -21.16
C PHE A 223 -7.01 13.70 -20.92
N ASP A 224 -6.64 12.43 -21.13
CA ASP A 224 -7.55 11.27 -21.02
C ASP A 224 -8.83 11.36 -21.85
N GLY A 225 -8.75 11.97 -23.03
CA GLY A 225 -9.90 12.15 -23.92
C GLY A 225 -10.85 13.28 -23.51
N GLU A 226 -10.54 14.00 -22.43
CA GLU A 226 -11.29 15.16 -21.97
C GLU A 226 -10.51 16.46 -22.21
N ALA A 227 -11.22 17.56 -22.44
CA ALA A 227 -10.62 18.89 -22.45
C ALA A 227 -10.72 19.48 -21.04
N LEU A 228 -9.58 19.71 -20.40
CA LEU A 228 -9.48 20.23 -19.03
C LEU A 228 -8.58 21.47 -18.98
N PRO A 229 -8.83 22.43 -18.07
CA PRO A 229 -7.89 23.51 -17.82
C PRO A 229 -6.52 22.96 -17.37
N LEU A 230 -5.43 23.50 -17.92
CA LEU A 230 -4.05 23.08 -17.60
C LEU A 230 -3.80 23.04 -16.08
N ARG A 231 -4.29 24.05 -15.35
CA ARG A 231 -4.19 24.11 -13.89
C ARG A 231 -4.78 22.89 -13.20
N GLN A 232 -5.93 22.40 -13.67
CA GLN A 232 -6.59 21.21 -13.11
C GLN A 232 -5.77 19.94 -13.36
N VAL A 233 -5.20 19.80 -14.56
CA VAL A 233 -4.31 18.69 -14.91
C VAL A 233 -3.05 18.72 -14.02
N LEU A 234 -2.40 19.88 -13.93
CA LEU A 234 -1.22 20.07 -13.08
C LEU A 234 -1.53 19.96 -11.59
N LEU A 235 -2.77 20.16 -11.12
CA LEU A 235 -3.14 19.96 -9.71
C LEU A 235 -3.38 18.49 -9.37
N SER A 236 -4.09 17.75 -10.23
CA SER A 236 -4.70 16.47 -9.84
C SER A 236 -4.36 15.26 -10.73
N LYS A 237 -3.77 15.45 -11.92
CA LYS A 237 -3.64 14.36 -12.91
C LYS A 237 -2.21 13.88 -13.13
N VAL A 238 -1.22 14.77 -13.12
CA VAL A 238 0.20 14.44 -13.39
C VAL A 238 1.11 14.68 -12.18
N ASP A 239 2.21 13.95 -12.03
CA ASP A 239 3.19 14.16 -10.96
C ASP A 239 4.27 15.16 -11.41
N ILE A 240 4.18 16.40 -10.92
CA ILE A 240 5.20 17.45 -11.13
C ILE A 240 6.20 17.53 -9.97
N ALA A 241 5.99 16.78 -8.89
CA ALA A 241 6.89 16.78 -7.73
C ALA A 241 8.07 15.82 -7.91
N ARG A 242 7.90 14.80 -8.76
CA ARG A 242 8.92 13.78 -9.05
C ARG A 242 8.98 13.50 -10.56
N PRO A 243 9.61 14.38 -11.36
CA PRO A 243 9.81 14.16 -12.79
C PRO A 243 10.50 12.81 -13.05
N SER A 244 9.96 12.03 -13.98
CA SER A 244 10.54 10.75 -14.40
C SER A 244 11.74 10.93 -15.33
N ASP A 245 12.44 9.83 -15.59
CA ASP A 245 13.55 9.84 -16.55
C ASP A 245 13.08 10.21 -17.95
N GLU A 246 11.88 9.77 -18.34
CA GLU A 246 11.25 10.15 -19.60
C GLU A 246 10.94 11.64 -19.67
N CYS A 247 10.46 12.22 -18.56
CA CYS A 247 10.29 13.67 -18.46
C CYS A 247 11.63 14.40 -18.65
N MET A 248 12.68 13.96 -17.98
CA MET A 248 14.02 14.59 -18.08
C MET A 248 14.59 14.49 -19.50
N LEU A 249 14.48 13.33 -20.15
CA LEU A 249 14.88 13.15 -21.55
C LEU A 249 14.06 14.03 -22.50
N PHE A 250 12.75 14.13 -22.29
CA PHE A 250 11.90 15.02 -23.08
C PHE A 250 12.34 16.49 -22.92
N LEU A 251 12.57 16.96 -21.69
CA LEU A 251 13.06 18.33 -21.43
C LEU A 251 14.41 18.58 -22.12
N ALA A 252 15.31 17.59 -22.15
CA ALA A 252 16.58 17.71 -22.86
C ALA A 252 16.39 18.00 -24.35
N THR A 253 15.38 17.40 -25.00
CA THR A 253 15.05 17.69 -26.42
C THR A 253 14.47 19.09 -26.65
N ARG A 254 14.12 19.80 -25.58
CA ARG A 254 13.51 21.14 -25.60
C ARG A 254 14.42 22.23 -25.07
N ALA A 255 15.64 21.89 -24.68
CA ALA A 255 16.69 22.84 -24.33
C ALA A 255 17.36 23.38 -25.60
N PHE A 256 17.45 24.71 -25.74
CA PHE A 256 18.22 25.32 -26.84
C PHE A 256 19.72 25.46 -26.53
N ASN A 257 20.13 25.22 -25.27
CA ASN A 257 21.53 25.11 -24.87
C ASN A 257 21.96 23.63 -24.82
N GLY A 258 22.96 23.27 -25.63
CA GLY A 258 23.47 21.90 -25.71
C GLY A 258 24.05 21.36 -24.40
N GLU A 259 24.66 22.22 -23.57
CA GLU A 259 25.20 21.78 -22.27
C GLU A 259 24.09 21.45 -21.27
N GLU A 260 23.00 22.22 -21.27
CA GLU A 260 21.82 21.96 -20.44
C GLU A 260 21.12 20.67 -20.88
N ALA A 261 21.03 20.43 -22.19
CA ALA A 261 20.49 19.19 -22.74
C ALA A 261 21.29 17.96 -22.27
N LEU A 262 22.64 18.02 -22.33
CA LEU A 262 23.50 16.94 -21.86
C LEU A 262 23.37 16.69 -20.35
N LYS A 263 23.23 17.76 -19.54
CA LYS A 263 23.01 17.63 -18.09
C LYS A 263 21.67 16.98 -17.76
N LEU A 264 20.60 17.32 -18.49
CA LEU A 264 19.29 16.67 -18.34
C LEU A 264 19.33 15.18 -18.72
N GLN A 265 20.06 14.83 -19.79
CA GLN A 265 20.29 13.42 -20.16
C GLN A 265 21.05 12.67 -19.06
N ALA A 266 22.12 13.27 -18.52
CA ALA A 266 22.86 12.68 -17.41
C ALA A 266 21.99 12.49 -16.15
N LEU A 267 21.10 13.44 -15.83
CA LEU A 267 20.14 13.29 -14.73
C LEU A 267 19.18 12.11 -14.94
N ALA A 268 18.68 11.93 -16.17
CA ALA A 268 17.84 10.78 -16.51
C ALA A 268 18.55 9.43 -16.31
N GLU A 269 19.87 9.40 -16.52
CA GLU A 269 20.71 8.23 -16.25
C GLU A 269 21.13 8.08 -14.77
N GLY A 270 20.74 9.00 -13.90
CA GLY A 270 21.20 9.03 -12.49
C GLY A 270 22.66 9.48 -12.31
N LYS A 271 23.25 10.11 -13.32
CA LYS A 271 24.64 10.63 -13.33
C LYS A 271 24.71 12.16 -13.33
N GLY A 272 23.58 12.82 -13.10
CA GLY A 272 23.51 14.28 -13.08
C GLY A 272 23.99 14.90 -11.76
N PRO A 273 23.93 16.24 -11.64
CA PRO A 273 24.35 16.94 -10.43
C PRO A 273 23.60 16.42 -9.18
N PRO A 274 24.30 16.07 -8.08
CA PRO A 274 23.67 15.51 -6.88
C PRO A 274 22.57 16.40 -6.28
N GLU A 275 22.73 17.72 -6.37
CA GLU A 275 21.76 18.72 -5.89
C GLU A 275 20.42 18.68 -6.65
N LEU A 276 20.38 18.06 -7.83
CA LEU A 276 19.17 17.89 -8.64
C LEU A 276 18.65 16.45 -8.63
N ALA A 277 19.25 15.54 -7.85
CA ALA A 277 18.82 14.14 -7.79
C ALA A 277 17.35 14.01 -7.36
N ASP A 278 16.92 14.85 -6.44
CA ASP A 278 15.54 14.95 -5.97
C ASP A 278 14.80 16.17 -6.54
N ALA A 279 15.24 16.77 -7.65
CA ALA A 279 14.59 17.95 -8.24
C ALA A 279 13.12 17.70 -8.60
N ASP A 280 12.24 18.66 -8.30
CA ASP A 280 10.91 18.66 -8.89
C ASP A 280 10.90 19.36 -10.26
N LEU A 281 9.74 19.40 -10.94
CA LEU A 281 9.67 20.00 -12.28
C LEU A 281 10.06 21.48 -12.26
N LEU A 282 9.71 22.23 -11.22
CA LEU A 282 10.04 23.64 -11.12
C LEU A 282 11.55 23.83 -10.97
N ASP A 283 12.17 23.01 -10.11
CA ASP A 283 13.61 23.07 -9.88
C ASP A 283 14.39 22.75 -11.17
N LEU A 284 13.94 21.75 -11.94
CA LEU A 284 14.52 21.47 -13.27
C LEU A 284 14.36 22.65 -14.23
N LEU A 285 13.18 23.25 -14.31
CA LEU A 285 12.94 24.39 -15.20
C LEU A 285 13.74 25.64 -14.79
N HIS A 286 14.04 25.83 -13.51
CA HIS A 286 14.92 26.90 -13.03
C HIS A 286 16.39 26.60 -13.30
N ALA A 287 16.85 25.38 -13.06
CA ALA A 287 18.23 24.97 -13.28
C ALA A 287 18.61 24.97 -14.78
N PHE A 288 17.64 24.74 -15.66
CA PHE A 288 17.81 24.68 -17.11
C PHE A 288 16.94 25.75 -17.80
N PRO A 289 17.34 27.04 -17.75
CA PRO A 289 16.54 28.13 -18.26
C PRO A 289 16.28 28.06 -19.77
N SER A 290 17.13 27.34 -20.52
CA SER A 290 16.95 27.18 -21.97
C SER A 290 15.83 26.21 -22.37
N VAL A 291 15.25 25.50 -21.41
CA VAL A 291 14.17 24.54 -21.65
C VAL A 291 12.87 25.29 -21.94
N SER A 292 12.30 25.04 -23.14
CA SER A 292 11.04 25.62 -23.60
C SER A 292 10.12 24.54 -24.19
N PRO A 293 9.44 23.74 -23.35
CA PRO A 293 8.62 22.63 -23.80
C PRO A 293 7.25 23.09 -24.32
N SER A 294 6.68 22.35 -25.27
CA SER A 294 5.25 22.53 -25.61
C SER A 294 4.37 21.91 -24.54
N LEU A 295 3.20 22.50 -24.26
CA LEU A 295 2.26 21.97 -23.25
C LEU A 295 1.85 20.51 -23.52
N PRO A 296 1.45 20.11 -24.76
CA PRO A 296 1.09 18.71 -25.01
C PRO A 296 2.27 17.75 -24.84
N GLY A 297 3.48 18.18 -25.21
CA GLY A 297 4.68 17.36 -25.04
C GLY A 297 5.05 17.18 -23.57
N LEU A 298 4.97 18.26 -22.78
CA LEU A 298 5.24 18.21 -21.34
C LEU A 298 4.25 17.31 -20.62
N LEU A 299 2.95 17.46 -20.87
CA LEU A 299 1.92 16.64 -20.24
C LEU A 299 2.03 15.17 -20.61
N LYS A 300 2.47 14.85 -21.83
CA LYS A 300 2.72 13.47 -22.26
C LYS A 300 3.94 12.86 -21.57
N ALA A 301 4.95 13.67 -21.23
CA ALA A 301 6.19 13.21 -20.63
C ALA A 301 6.13 13.10 -19.09
N LEU A 302 5.13 13.72 -18.46
CA LEU A 302 4.92 13.63 -17.02
C LEU A 302 4.16 12.35 -16.65
N ASP A 303 4.60 11.71 -15.58
CA ASP A 303 3.93 10.53 -15.03
C ASP A 303 2.55 10.91 -14.45
N ARG A 304 1.67 9.91 -14.36
CA ARG A 304 0.37 10.08 -13.69
C ARG A 304 0.56 10.25 -12.18
N LEU A 305 -0.22 11.16 -11.61
CA LEU A 305 -0.29 11.31 -10.16
C LEU A 305 -0.90 10.05 -9.54
N GLN A 306 -0.12 9.40 -8.67
CA GLN A 306 -0.56 8.20 -7.97
C GLN A 306 -1.31 8.56 -6.66
N PRO A 307 -2.40 7.84 -6.30
CA PRO A 307 -3.03 8.00 -4.99
C PRO A 307 -2.07 7.57 -3.87
N ARG A 308 -2.32 8.02 -2.65
CA ARG A 308 -1.58 7.59 -1.44
C ARG A 308 -2.47 6.70 -0.59
N LEU A 309 -1.93 5.57 -0.13
CA LEU A 309 -2.60 4.71 0.85
C LEU A 309 -2.33 5.22 2.25
N TYR A 310 -3.35 5.10 3.10
CA TYR A 310 -3.29 5.33 4.54
C TYR A 310 -4.02 4.19 5.23
N SER A 311 -3.37 3.51 6.19
CA SER A 311 -4.05 2.50 7.02
C SER A 311 -5.23 3.17 7.73
N ILE A 312 -6.41 2.55 7.66
CA ILE A 312 -7.62 3.10 8.25
C ILE A 312 -7.50 3.05 9.78
N ALA A 313 -7.81 4.18 10.41
CA ALA A 313 -7.68 4.40 11.84
C ALA A 313 -8.99 4.24 12.62
N SER A 314 -10.10 3.88 11.97
CA SER A 314 -11.41 3.64 12.58
C SER A 314 -11.94 2.23 12.32
N SER A 315 -12.86 1.75 13.17
CA SER A 315 -13.72 0.61 12.86
C SER A 315 -15.01 1.07 12.18
N SER A 316 -15.46 0.38 11.13
CA SER A 316 -16.77 0.63 10.51
C SER A 316 -17.95 0.23 11.40
N LYS A 317 -17.74 -0.59 12.45
CA LYS A 317 -18.77 -0.86 13.47
C LYS A 317 -18.91 0.28 14.47
N ALA A 318 -17.81 0.95 14.79
CA ALA A 318 -17.81 2.14 15.64
C ALA A 318 -18.27 3.39 14.85
N HIS A 319 -17.89 3.48 13.58
CA HIS A 319 -18.14 4.64 12.71
C HIS A 319 -18.73 4.20 11.34
N PRO A 320 -20.02 3.85 11.25
CA PRO A 320 -20.60 3.23 10.05
C PRO A 320 -20.59 4.07 8.77
N ARG A 321 -20.37 5.38 8.88
CA ARG A 321 -20.41 6.32 7.76
C ARG A 321 -19.18 7.23 7.70
N GLU A 322 -18.16 6.95 8.50
CA GLU A 322 -16.94 7.75 8.52
C GLU A 322 -15.74 6.83 8.38
N VAL A 323 -14.69 7.32 7.73
CA VAL A 323 -13.38 6.65 7.71
C VAL A 323 -12.33 7.61 8.24
N HIS A 324 -11.56 7.14 9.22
CA HIS A 324 -10.56 7.96 9.90
C HIS A 324 -9.18 7.56 9.45
N LEU A 325 -8.25 8.51 9.35
CA LEU A 325 -6.85 8.28 9.00
C LEU A 325 -5.93 8.95 10.02
N THR A 326 -4.71 8.43 10.16
CA THR A 326 -3.63 9.08 10.94
C THR A 326 -2.51 9.49 10.01
N VAL A 327 -2.37 10.79 9.74
CA VAL A 327 -1.56 11.30 8.63
C VAL A 327 -0.42 12.18 9.15
N SER A 328 0.84 11.77 8.97
CA SER A 328 1.99 12.64 9.23
C SER A 328 2.27 13.54 8.02
N ALA A 329 2.07 14.84 8.17
CA ALA A 329 2.43 15.84 7.17
C ALA A 329 3.95 15.88 6.98
N VAL A 330 4.39 15.63 5.75
CA VAL A 330 5.82 15.53 5.40
C VAL A 330 6.26 16.85 4.80
N ARG A 331 7.21 17.51 5.45
CA ARG A 331 7.80 18.78 5.01
C ARG A 331 9.31 18.69 5.14
N TRP A 332 10.02 19.22 4.17
CA TRP A 332 11.48 19.29 4.19
C TRP A 332 11.96 20.48 3.39
N ASP A 333 13.07 21.07 3.79
CA ASP A 333 13.69 22.14 3.03
C ASP A 333 14.61 21.52 1.97
N ASN A 334 14.51 22.03 0.73
CA ASN A 334 15.44 21.71 -0.34
C ASN A 334 15.81 23.00 -1.08
N ASN A 335 17.10 23.31 -1.12
CA ASN A 335 17.63 24.60 -1.57
C ASN A 335 16.94 25.75 -0.81
N ASP A 336 16.38 26.72 -1.53
CA ASP A 336 15.71 27.91 -0.97
C ASP A 336 14.19 27.73 -0.79
N ARG A 337 13.66 26.49 -0.85
CA ARG A 337 12.22 26.25 -0.82
C ARG A 337 11.82 25.08 0.08
N THR A 338 10.83 25.32 0.93
CA THR A 338 10.17 24.26 1.69
C THR A 338 9.29 23.43 0.75
N ARG A 339 9.57 22.13 0.70
CA ARG A 339 8.80 21.15 -0.05
C ARG A 339 7.82 20.42 0.85
N THR A 340 6.74 19.97 0.23
CA THR A 340 5.60 19.35 0.91
C THR A 340 5.25 18.02 0.25
N GLY A 341 5.02 16.99 1.05
CA GLY A 341 4.48 15.72 0.57
C GLY A 341 3.08 15.91 0.01
N ILE A 342 2.84 15.47 -1.23
CA ILE A 342 1.56 15.72 -1.94
C ILE A 342 0.36 15.22 -1.13
N GLY A 343 0.38 13.94 -0.73
CA GLY A 343 -0.76 13.34 -0.03
C GLY A 343 -0.98 13.93 1.36
N SER A 344 0.07 13.96 2.18
CA SER A 344 -0.07 14.30 3.58
C SER A 344 -0.29 15.78 3.82
N CYS A 345 0.37 16.67 3.08
CA CYS A 345 0.11 18.11 3.20
C CYS A 345 -1.18 18.52 2.48
N TYR A 346 -1.67 17.75 1.50
CA TYR A 346 -3.02 17.96 0.98
C TYR A 346 -4.07 17.83 2.09
N LEU A 347 -4.02 16.75 2.86
CA LEU A 347 -4.96 16.54 3.96
C LEU A 347 -4.72 17.47 5.16
N ALA A 348 -3.46 17.86 5.42
CA ALA A 348 -3.14 18.72 6.56
C ALA A 348 -3.35 20.23 6.32
N ASP A 349 -3.03 20.72 5.12
CA ASP A 349 -2.91 22.17 4.86
C ASP A 349 -3.90 22.68 3.82
N PHE A 350 -4.15 21.91 2.75
CA PHE A 350 -4.80 22.42 1.55
C PHE A 350 -6.29 22.09 1.47
N ALA A 351 -6.66 20.84 1.73
CA ALA A 351 -8.05 20.44 1.79
C ALA A 351 -8.75 21.11 2.99
N LYS A 352 -10.02 21.46 2.82
CA LYS A 352 -10.86 22.08 3.85
C LYS A 352 -12.09 21.21 4.11
N PRO A 353 -12.66 21.27 5.33
CA PRO A 353 -13.95 20.67 5.60
C PRO A 353 -14.98 21.04 4.53
N GLY A 354 -15.68 20.03 3.99
CA GLY A 354 -16.60 20.16 2.86
C GLY A 354 -15.99 19.84 1.50
N ASP A 355 -14.67 19.75 1.36
CA ASP A 355 -14.03 19.35 0.11
C ASP A 355 -14.33 17.89 -0.23
N VAL A 356 -14.66 17.64 -1.50
CA VAL A 356 -14.90 16.31 -2.03
C VAL A 356 -13.62 15.70 -2.57
N ILE A 357 -13.26 14.52 -2.07
CA ILE A 357 -12.00 13.83 -2.30
C ILE A 357 -12.28 12.44 -2.91
N PRO A 358 -11.69 12.10 -4.07
CA PRO A 358 -11.79 10.76 -4.61
C PRO A 358 -11.00 9.78 -3.74
N VAL A 359 -11.66 8.72 -3.28
CA VAL A 359 -11.11 7.69 -2.41
C VAL A 359 -11.48 6.29 -2.87
N TYR A 360 -10.71 5.29 -2.46
CA TYR A 360 -11.07 3.89 -2.59
C TYR A 360 -10.53 3.08 -1.41
N VAL A 361 -11.22 2.01 -1.05
CA VAL A 361 -10.77 1.04 -0.07
C VAL A 361 -9.86 0.04 -0.76
N GLN A 362 -8.64 -0.06 -0.23
CA GLN A 362 -7.70 -1.12 -0.55
C GLN A 362 -7.84 -2.18 0.54
N LYS A 363 -8.38 -3.34 0.16
CA LYS A 363 -8.54 -4.46 1.08
C LYS A 363 -7.19 -4.93 1.61
N SER A 364 -7.16 -5.17 2.92
CA SER A 364 -6.00 -5.78 3.58
C SER A 364 -5.88 -7.25 3.20
N HIS A 365 -4.65 -7.75 3.11
CA HIS A 365 -4.38 -9.16 2.84
C HIS A 365 -4.32 -9.95 4.16
N GLY A 366 -5.42 -9.91 4.91
CA GLY A 366 -5.59 -10.60 6.18
C GLY A 366 -5.18 -9.79 7.41
N PHE A 367 -4.66 -8.57 7.27
CA PHE A 367 -4.29 -7.70 8.39
C PHE A 367 -5.55 -7.17 9.09
N ALA A 368 -6.19 -7.98 9.93
CA ALA A 368 -7.45 -7.68 10.61
C ALA A 368 -7.38 -8.19 12.05
N PRO A 369 -8.18 -7.64 12.98
CA PRO A 369 -8.20 -8.16 14.35
C PRO A 369 -8.69 -9.62 14.36
N PRO A 370 -8.32 -10.43 15.37
CA PRO A 370 -8.74 -11.83 15.43
C PRO A 370 -10.26 -11.97 15.32
N ALA A 371 -10.70 -12.95 14.53
CA ALA A 371 -12.13 -13.26 14.38
C ALA A 371 -12.71 -13.83 15.68
N ASP A 372 -11.92 -14.63 16.41
CA ASP A 372 -12.27 -15.05 17.77
C ASP A 372 -12.03 -13.89 18.74
N ASP A 373 -13.12 -13.39 19.32
CA ASP A 373 -13.09 -12.31 20.30
C ASP A 373 -12.31 -12.69 21.58
N ASN A 374 -12.05 -13.97 21.84
CA ASN A 374 -11.25 -14.45 22.98
C ASN A 374 -9.75 -14.52 22.68
N ALA A 375 -9.34 -14.49 21.41
CA ALA A 375 -7.94 -14.57 21.03
C ALA A 375 -7.19 -13.28 21.45
N PRO A 376 -6.05 -13.39 22.16
CA PRO A 376 -5.26 -12.22 22.52
C PRO A 376 -4.65 -11.53 21.29
N ALA A 377 -4.44 -10.22 21.36
CA ALA A 377 -3.80 -9.45 20.31
C ALA A 377 -2.64 -8.62 20.88
N ILE A 378 -1.47 -8.72 20.24
CA ILE A 378 -0.28 -7.91 20.50
C ILE A 378 -0.06 -7.02 19.29
N MET A 379 -0.04 -5.71 19.50
CA MET A 379 -0.03 -4.70 18.45
C MET A 379 1.22 -3.82 18.61
N VAL A 380 2.07 -3.76 17.59
CA VAL A 380 3.30 -2.96 17.57
C VAL A 380 3.22 -1.90 16.49
N GLY A 381 3.00 -0.65 16.88
CA GLY A 381 2.71 0.45 15.96
C GLY A 381 3.26 1.80 16.39
N PRO A 382 4.56 2.07 16.21
CA PRO A 382 5.13 3.37 16.50
C PRO A 382 4.69 4.45 15.48
N GLY A 383 4.57 5.69 15.95
CA GLY A 383 4.17 6.84 15.13
C GLY A 383 2.82 6.62 14.46
N THR A 384 2.72 6.88 13.14
CA THR A 384 1.49 6.66 12.37
C THR A 384 1.12 5.18 12.21
N GLY A 385 2.03 4.25 12.56
CA GLY A 385 1.73 2.82 12.63
C GLY A 385 0.67 2.46 13.68
N ILE A 386 0.30 3.40 14.56
CA ILE A 386 -0.81 3.22 15.50
C ILE A 386 -2.18 3.17 14.83
N ALA A 387 -2.30 3.68 13.58
CA ALA A 387 -3.58 3.85 12.89
C ALA A 387 -4.45 2.59 12.92
N PRO A 388 -4.03 1.44 12.36
CA PRO A 388 -4.89 0.26 12.36
C PRO A 388 -5.16 -0.28 13.76
N PHE A 389 -4.29 -0.03 14.74
CA PHE A 389 -4.50 -0.51 16.11
C PHE A 389 -5.55 0.30 16.86
N ARG A 390 -5.71 1.59 16.53
CA ARG A 390 -6.89 2.35 16.92
C ARG A 390 -8.16 1.72 16.34
N ALA A 391 -8.15 1.35 15.05
CA ALA A 391 -9.28 0.67 14.41
C ALA A 391 -9.57 -0.71 15.04
N PHE A 392 -8.53 -1.49 15.36
CA PHE A 392 -8.67 -2.82 15.96
C PHE A 392 -9.30 -2.74 17.36
N LEU A 393 -8.86 -1.79 18.18
CA LEU A 393 -9.43 -1.58 19.50
C LEU A 393 -10.90 -1.11 19.41
N GLU A 394 -11.22 -0.17 18.52
CA GLU A 394 -12.63 0.21 18.27
C GLU A 394 -13.47 -0.98 17.77
N GLU A 395 -12.92 -1.83 16.90
CA GLU A 395 -13.60 -3.01 16.37
C GLU A 395 -13.87 -4.05 17.46
N ARG A 396 -12.87 -4.35 18.29
CA ARG A 396 -12.99 -5.29 19.42
C ARG A 396 -13.95 -4.75 20.47
N GLU A 397 -13.92 -3.45 20.74
CA GLU A 397 -14.89 -2.78 21.60
C GLU A 397 -16.32 -2.93 21.07
N ALA A 398 -16.54 -2.63 19.79
CA ALA A 398 -17.87 -2.71 19.15
C ALA A 398 -18.41 -4.15 19.08
N ARG A 399 -17.53 -5.16 19.03
CA ARG A 399 -17.90 -6.58 19.12
C ARG A 399 -18.19 -7.05 20.55
N GLY A 400 -17.94 -6.22 21.57
CA GLY A 400 -18.14 -6.58 22.97
C GLY A 400 -16.99 -7.39 23.57
N ALA A 401 -15.80 -7.35 22.95
CA ALA A 401 -14.60 -8.05 23.41
C ALA A 401 -13.84 -7.30 24.54
N ALA A 402 -14.48 -6.36 25.24
CA ALA A 402 -13.88 -5.67 26.38
C ALA A 402 -13.62 -6.66 27.54
N SER A 403 -12.42 -6.62 28.13
CA SER A 403 -12.06 -7.56 29.20
C SER A 403 -12.91 -7.29 30.44
N GLY A 404 -13.36 -8.36 31.07
CA GLY A 404 -14.31 -8.30 32.19
C GLY A 404 -15.12 -9.57 32.42
N LYS A 405 -15.17 -10.48 31.42
CA LYS A 405 -15.41 -11.94 31.60
C LYS A 405 -15.42 -12.80 30.31
N LYS A 406 -15.36 -12.25 29.09
CA LYS A 406 -15.46 -13.02 27.82
C LYS A 406 -14.72 -12.42 26.60
N GLY A 407 -13.70 -11.59 26.80
CA GLY A 407 -12.94 -10.95 25.71
C GLY A 407 -11.44 -11.21 25.84
N GLY A 408 -10.76 -11.42 24.72
CA GLY A 408 -9.34 -11.68 24.61
C GLY A 408 -8.53 -10.42 24.89
N ARG A 409 -7.37 -10.60 25.52
CA ARG A 409 -6.53 -9.51 26.01
C ARG A 409 -5.89 -8.72 24.87
N ASN A 410 -5.72 -7.41 25.05
CA ASN A 410 -5.06 -6.52 24.09
C ASN A 410 -3.80 -5.90 24.69
N TRP A 411 -2.70 -5.93 23.93
CA TRP A 411 -1.43 -5.32 24.29
C TRP A 411 -0.96 -4.40 23.17
N LEU A 412 -0.75 -3.12 23.48
CA LEU A 412 -0.20 -2.14 22.54
C LEU A 412 1.24 -1.77 22.93
N PHE A 413 2.17 -1.92 21.99
CA PHE A 413 3.48 -1.27 21.99
C PHE A 413 3.42 -0.05 21.08
N PHE A 414 3.51 1.14 21.69
CA PHE A 414 3.53 2.40 20.98
C PHE A 414 4.86 3.13 21.22
N GLY A 415 5.33 3.86 20.22
CA GLY A 415 6.49 4.73 20.40
C GLY A 415 6.50 5.91 19.45
N ASP A 416 7.11 7.00 19.88
CA ASP A 416 7.33 8.19 19.07
C ASP A 416 8.55 8.98 19.58
N GLN A 417 8.68 10.25 19.23
CA GLN A 417 9.82 11.07 19.62
C GLN A 417 9.76 11.47 21.10
N LYS A 418 8.72 12.20 21.54
CA LYS A 418 8.60 12.73 22.91
C LYS A 418 7.25 12.42 23.52
N ARG A 419 7.21 12.00 24.80
CA ARG A 419 5.93 11.70 25.49
C ARG A 419 5.01 12.90 25.56
N ALA A 420 5.58 14.07 25.85
CA ALA A 420 4.81 15.27 26.12
C ALA A 420 4.02 15.75 24.90
N THR A 421 4.55 15.52 23.69
CA THR A 421 4.01 16.11 22.45
C THR A 421 3.52 15.10 21.42
N ASP A 422 4.00 13.86 21.45
CA ASP A 422 3.83 12.91 20.34
C ASP A 422 3.12 11.62 20.75
N PHE A 423 2.53 11.58 21.95
CA PHE A 423 1.68 10.46 22.34
C PHE A 423 0.31 10.57 21.65
N LEU A 424 0.26 10.08 20.42
CA LEU A 424 -0.93 10.09 19.58
C LEU A 424 -2.08 9.34 20.27
N TYR A 425 -3.27 9.95 20.29
CA TYR A 425 -4.48 9.38 20.90
C TYR A 425 -4.37 9.08 22.42
N GLU A 426 -3.49 9.78 23.16
CA GLU A 426 -3.25 9.53 24.61
C GLU A 426 -4.53 9.37 25.42
N ASP A 427 -5.50 10.28 25.27
CA ASP A 427 -6.74 10.25 26.06
C ASP A 427 -7.60 9.02 25.78
N GLN A 428 -7.72 8.63 24.51
CA GLN A 428 -8.49 7.45 24.08
C GLN A 428 -7.82 6.15 24.55
N ILE A 429 -6.48 6.07 24.43
CA ILE A 429 -5.70 4.92 24.88
C ILE A 429 -5.76 4.77 26.40
N ALA A 430 -5.61 5.87 27.14
CA ALA A 430 -5.73 5.86 28.59
C ALA A 430 -7.13 5.44 29.03
N ASP A 431 -8.17 5.82 28.29
CA ASP A 431 -9.54 5.39 28.55
C ASP A 431 -9.75 3.88 28.32
N TRP A 432 -9.25 3.35 27.20
CA TRP A 432 -9.29 1.92 26.93
C TRP A 432 -8.55 1.11 28.00
N GLN A 433 -7.41 1.62 28.51
CA GLN A 433 -6.69 0.96 29.60
C GLN A 433 -7.50 0.99 30.91
N ARG A 434 -8.11 2.12 31.27
CA ARG A 434 -8.97 2.23 32.46
C ARG A 434 -10.18 1.31 32.41
N ARG A 435 -10.80 1.15 31.24
CA ARG A 435 -11.97 0.29 31.03
C ARG A 435 -11.62 -1.18 30.83
N GLY A 436 -10.33 -1.53 30.83
CA GLY A 436 -9.86 -2.89 30.61
C GLY A 436 -10.02 -3.39 29.18
N LEU A 437 -10.30 -2.52 28.19
CA LEU A 437 -10.19 -2.94 26.79
C LEU A 437 -8.72 -3.18 26.42
N LEU A 438 -7.82 -2.33 26.90
CA LEU A 438 -6.38 -2.45 26.69
C LEU A 438 -5.72 -2.94 27.97
N ASP A 439 -5.38 -4.23 28.04
CA ASP A 439 -4.80 -4.87 29.22
C ASP A 439 -3.37 -4.38 29.49
N ARG A 440 -2.60 -4.16 28.43
CA ARG A 440 -1.21 -3.71 28.54
C ARG A 440 -0.89 -2.62 27.52
N LEU A 441 -0.06 -1.68 27.98
CA LEU A 441 0.48 -0.59 27.18
C LEU A 441 1.95 -0.41 27.52
N ASP A 442 2.80 -0.49 26.51
CA ASP A 442 4.23 -0.26 26.63
C ASP A 442 4.64 0.89 25.70
N LEU A 443 5.28 1.92 26.27
CA LEU A 443 5.57 3.18 25.60
C LEU A 443 7.08 3.39 25.40
N ALA A 444 7.47 3.75 24.18
CA ALA A 444 8.85 4.02 23.80
C ALA A 444 9.04 5.43 23.22
N PHE A 445 9.65 6.34 23.99
CA PHE A 445 9.93 7.70 23.53
C PHE A 445 11.42 7.88 23.29
N SER A 446 11.78 8.08 22.02
CA SER A 446 13.18 8.04 21.57
C SER A 446 13.98 9.31 21.88
N ARG A 447 13.34 10.38 22.38
CA ARG A 447 13.98 11.69 22.61
C ARG A 447 13.73 12.27 24.01
N ASP A 448 13.13 11.51 24.92
CA ASP A 448 12.91 11.94 26.32
C ASP A 448 14.17 11.74 27.19
N GLN A 449 15.14 10.97 26.69
CA GLN A 449 16.41 10.69 27.37
C GLN A 449 17.57 10.57 26.36
N ALA A 450 18.80 10.46 26.88
CA ALA A 450 20.01 10.34 26.05
C ALA A 450 20.03 9.04 25.21
N GLU A 451 19.63 7.92 25.82
CA GLU A 451 19.53 6.65 25.12
C GLU A 451 18.27 6.53 24.27
N LYS A 452 18.37 5.89 23.11
CA LYS A 452 17.24 5.71 22.19
C LYS A 452 16.41 4.50 22.63
N ILE A 453 15.24 4.76 23.19
CA ILE A 453 14.25 3.73 23.52
C ILE A 453 13.26 3.63 22.37
N TYR A 454 13.20 2.45 21.74
CA TYR A 454 12.25 2.10 20.68
C TYR A 454 11.35 0.94 21.11
N VAL A 455 10.32 0.61 20.32
CA VAL A 455 9.34 -0.45 20.65
C VAL A 455 10.00 -1.81 20.87
N GLN A 456 11.01 -2.17 20.06
CA GLN A 456 11.81 -3.38 20.23
C GLN A 456 12.60 -3.41 21.54
N THR A 457 12.93 -2.25 22.11
CA THR A 457 13.54 -2.17 23.46
C THR A 457 12.52 -2.60 24.51
N ARG A 458 11.29 -2.08 24.43
CA ARG A 458 10.19 -2.46 25.33
C ARG A 458 9.77 -3.91 25.16
N MET A 459 9.83 -4.45 23.96
CA MET A 459 9.57 -5.87 23.72
C MET A 459 10.59 -6.75 24.45
N ARG A 460 11.88 -6.42 24.40
CA ARG A 460 12.92 -7.16 25.14
C ARG A 460 12.75 -7.07 26.65
N GLU A 461 12.44 -5.87 27.17
CA GLU A 461 12.17 -5.69 28.60
C GLU A 461 11.01 -6.56 29.11
N ASN A 462 10.05 -6.87 28.22
CA ASN A 462 8.86 -7.67 28.54
C ASN A 462 8.87 -9.05 27.87
N ALA A 463 10.04 -9.55 27.48
CA ALA A 463 10.19 -10.73 26.62
C ALA A 463 9.49 -11.99 27.17
N ALA A 464 9.59 -12.24 28.48
CA ALA A 464 8.98 -13.41 29.11
C ALA A 464 7.44 -13.40 29.00
N GLU A 465 6.80 -12.25 29.21
CA GLU A 465 5.34 -12.14 29.13
C GLU A 465 4.86 -12.11 27.67
N LEU A 466 5.62 -11.45 26.79
CA LEU A 466 5.35 -11.46 25.35
C LEU A 466 5.38 -12.91 24.82
N TRP A 467 6.38 -13.69 25.21
CA TRP A 467 6.46 -15.12 24.88
C TRP A 467 5.26 -15.91 25.42
N ALA A 468 4.87 -15.70 26.67
CA ALA A 468 3.72 -16.38 27.27
C ALA A 468 2.41 -16.11 26.49
N TRP A 469 2.16 -14.86 26.09
CA TRP A 469 0.98 -14.53 25.28
C TRP A 469 1.02 -15.21 23.90
N LEU A 470 2.20 -15.29 23.27
CA LEU A 470 2.35 -16.00 22.00
C LEU A 470 2.10 -17.50 22.14
N GLU A 471 2.53 -18.13 23.23
CA GLU A 471 2.21 -19.54 23.52
C GLU A 471 0.72 -19.75 23.81
N GLU A 472 0.03 -18.76 24.40
CA GLU A 472 -1.42 -18.79 24.63
C GLU A 472 -2.27 -18.61 23.36
N GLY A 473 -1.66 -18.40 22.19
CA GLY A 473 -2.42 -18.23 20.95
C GLY A 473 -2.55 -16.79 20.48
N ALA A 474 -1.84 -15.83 21.06
CA ALA A 474 -1.93 -14.43 20.65
C ALA A 474 -1.63 -14.24 19.15
N HIS A 475 -2.35 -13.30 18.53
CA HIS A 475 -2.00 -12.73 17.23
C HIS A 475 -1.07 -11.54 17.43
N PHE A 476 -0.03 -11.46 16.61
CA PHE A 476 1.00 -10.43 16.66
C PHE A 476 0.97 -9.59 15.39
N TYR A 477 0.85 -8.28 15.55
CA TYR A 477 0.68 -7.34 14.45
C TYR A 477 1.77 -6.27 14.47
N VAL A 478 2.32 -5.95 13.31
CA VAL A 478 3.30 -4.87 13.13
C VAL A 478 2.80 -3.89 12.08
N CYS A 479 2.80 -2.59 12.39
CA CYS A 479 2.49 -1.54 11.43
C CYS A 479 3.46 -0.36 11.54
N GLY A 480 3.90 0.17 10.39
CA GLY A 480 4.78 1.33 10.31
C GLY A 480 5.93 1.17 9.31
N ASP A 481 7.09 1.73 9.63
CA ASP A 481 8.26 1.76 8.74
C ASP A 481 8.77 0.36 8.35
N ALA A 482 8.74 0.05 7.05
CA ALA A 482 9.17 -1.24 6.51
C ALA A 482 10.70 -1.41 6.54
N LYS A 483 11.47 -0.32 6.45
CA LYS A 483 12.91 -0.40 6.19
C LYS A 483 13.75 -0.73 7.41
N ARG A 484 13.36 -0.23 8.59
CA ARG A 484 14.13 -0.39 9.83
C ARG A 484 13.27 -0.99 10.92
N MET A 485 12.12 -0.39 11.20
CA MET A 485 11.31 -0.77 12.36
C MET A 485 10.79 -2.20 12.25
N ALA A 486 10.24 -2.59 11.09
CA ALA A 486 9.72 -3.95 10.89
C ALA A 486 10.79 -5.03 11.08
N LYS A 487 12.01 -4.78 10.58
CA LYS A 487 13.15 -5.70 10.72
C LYS A 487 13.59 -5.82 12.18
N ASP A 488 13.75 -4.71 12.89
CA ASP A 488 14.16 -4.71 14.30
C ASP A 488 13.15 -5.44 15.20
N VAL A 489 11.86 -5.33 14.89
CA VAL A 489 10.79 -6.05 15.58
C VAL A 489 10.84 -7.55 15.29
N GLU A 490 11.03 -7.95 14.02
CA GLU A 490 11.21 -9.35 13.63
C GLU A 490 12.43 -9.98 14.30
N ASP A 491 13.59 -9.32 14.23
CA ASP A 491 14.83 -9.79 14.86
C ASP A 491 14.64 -9.94 16.38
N THR A 492 13.87 -9.05 17.00
CA THR A 492 13.54 -9.13 18.44
C THR A 492 12.62 -10.30 18.74
N LEU A 493 11.62 -10.60 17.90
CA LEU A 493 10.79 -11.80 18.07
C LEU A 493 11.60 -13.09 17.98
N LEU A 494 12.55 -13.16 17.04
CA LEU A 494 13.45 -14.30 16.90
C LEU A 494 14.34 -14.48 18.14
N GLN A 495 14.84 -13.38 18.70
CA GLN A 495 15.59 -13.40 19.97
C GLN A 495 14.74 -13.88 21.13
N ILE A 496 13.51 -13.37 21.28
CA ILE A 496 12.59 -13.80 22.34
C ILE A 496 12.28 -15.29 22.21
N ALA A 497 12.07 -15.79 20.99
CA ALA A 497 11.84 -17.21 20.74
C ALA A 497 13.05 -18.09 21.10
N ALA A 498 14.27 -17.59 20.92
CA ALA A 498 15.47 -18.28 21.33
C ALA A 498 15.64 -18.30 22.85
N GLU A 499 15.48 -17.14 23.50
CA GLU A 499 15.72 -16.96 24.94
C GLU A 499 14.63 -17.60 25.81
N HIS A 500 13.37 -17.41 25.45
CA HIS A 500 12.22 -17.86 26.25
C HIS A 500 11.55 -19.11 25.71
N GLY A 501 11.69 -19.37 24.41
CA GLY A 501 11.18 -20.58 23.75
C GLY A 501 12.19 -21.72 23.66
N GLY A 502 13.45 -21.50 24.04
CA GLY A 502 14.52 -22.49 23.96
C GLY A 502 14.84 -22.94 22.53
N LYS A 503 14.53 -22.11 21.53
CA LYS A 503 14.71 -22.44 20.10
C LYS A 503 16.11 -22.07 19.63
N SER A 504 16.70 -22.89 18.78
CA SER A 504 17.85 -22.46 17.97
C SER A 504 17.43 -21.38 16.95
N ALA A 505 18.39 -20.69 16.34
CA ALA A 505 18.10 -19.66 15.34
C ALA A 505 17.26 -20.18 14.16
N GLY A 506 17.55 -21.40 13.68
CA GLY A 506 16.76 -22.04 12.61
C GLY A 506 15.34 -22.38 13.05
N GLU A 507 15.18 -22.93 14.25
CA GLU A 507 13.86 -23.26 14.82
C GLU A 507 13.03 -22.00 15.12
N ALA A 508 13.66 -20.90 15.53
CA ALA A 508 13.00 -19.63 15.75
C ALA A 508 12.42 -19.07 14.45
N LYS A 509 13.16 -19.17 13.33
CA LYS A 509 12.66 -18.75 12.02
C LYS A 509 11.49 -19.62 11.56
N ILE A 510 11.61 -20.95 11.66
CA ILE A 510 10.52 -21.89 11.36
C ILE A 510 9.27 -21.60 12.21
N TRP A 511 9.45 -21.28 13.49
CA TRP A 511 8.35 -20.92 14.39
C TRP A 511 7.64 -19.63 13.94
N LEU A 512 8.40 -18.58 13.61
CA LEU A 512 7.83 -17.31 13.15
C LEU A 512 7.10 -17.48 11.82
N ASP A 513 7.68 -18.22 10.88
CA ASP A 513 7.05 -18.55 9.60
C ASP A 513 5.77 -19.39 9.81
N GLY A 514 5.77 -20.26 10.82
CA GLY A 514 4.59 -20.99 11.27
C GLY A 514 3.48 -20.08 11.79
N LEU A 515 3.82 -19.05 12.58
CA LEU A 515 2.85 -18.04 13.01
C LEU A 515 2.29 -17.25 11.83
N ALA A 516 3.14 -16.87 10.86
CA ALA A 516 2.70 -16.17 9.65
C ALA A 516 1.71 -17.02 8.84
N LYS A 517 2.05 -18.29 8.60
CA LYS A 517 1.18 -19.26 7.90
C LYS A 517 -0.15 -19.49 8.62
N ALA A 518 -0.15 -19.42 9.96
CA ALA A 518 -1.37 -19.52 10.76
C ALA A 518 -2.17 -18.21 10.87
N GLY A 519 -1.74 -17.11 10.22
CA GLY A 519 -2.39 -15.80 10.32
C GLY A 519 -2.22 -15.14 11.69
N ARG A 520 -1.25 -15.59 12.49
CA ARG A 520 -0.95 -15.11 13.85
C ARG A 520 0.24 -14.16 13.91
N TYR A 521 0.99 -14.00 12.82
CA TYR A 521 1.98 -12.92 12.65
C TYR A 521 1.68 -12.18 11.36
N GLN A 522 1.34 -10.90 11.46
CA GLN A 522 0.85 -10.11 10.33
C GLN A 522 1.49 -8.72 10.33
N ARG A 523 1.78 -8.21 9.13
CA ARG A 523 2.48 -6.93 8.95
C ARG A 523 1.73 -6.05 7.94
N ASP A 524 1.58 -4.78 8.28
CA ASP A 524 1.17 -3.71 7.36
C ASP A 524 2.23 -2.60 7.40
N VAL A 525 3.28 -2.75 6.60
CA VAL A 525 4.48 -1.92 6.65
C VAL A 525 4.72 -1.22 5.31
N TYR A 526 5.25 0.00 5.36
CA TYR A 526 5.40 0.89 4.20
C TYR A 526 6.68 1.73 4.20
#